data_AF-A0A7S2DWV7-F1
#
_entry.id   AF-A0A7S2DWV7-F1
#
_cell.length_a   1.000
_cell.length_b   1.000
_cell.length_c   1.000
_cell.angle_alpha   90.00
_cell.angle_beta   90.00
_cell.angle_gamma   90.00
#
_symmetry.space_group_name_H-M   'P 1'
#
loop_
_entity.id
_entity.type
_entity.pdbx_description
1 polymer ?
#
loop_
_entity_poly.entity_id
_entity_poly.type
_entity_poly.pdbx_seq_one_letter_code
_entity_poly.pdbx_strand_id
1 'polypeptide(L)'
;AEVRPMKLLKETKKGSAISVAYASLSDEERFIMTAHPISTATQASQAGIGAVSLGKSASDLNFTLNESIFAPRRLSSDSRTFFDDGNVTLRAFEIDFARCNQERFRLLIRQEDDDTAALIDSGNAADVANASESVEIAEIKEVLCRHRETVYRAFAFYAAMGAVHERGDGYSISMDDYEAFVKKCRLNDPRSACCKLADLIDIFHTTNEEEGTGLKEDSEVNAVNLDKALMRFEFFQCLVRIAIAKYVHAGPAASRRSRSGSSKQISDVSEALEELLVADIIPNLPPEANVVPDVFRERRLYKREMHMALEGNETALSAIFDFYASSMDDDVADKPIVSGVAKYAHELNMSLEEWITLLEDSFLFDKEVTDEEGNSIRPVQFSRREAVLCFVWSQPFVTDEVRRRDKMQNLSFVDFLEALCRIVTFKPLPSQEMLKQYSSKSTAHFFEQVDKGEHDGFEQLTKSRVPITWKDDGGLATAGVSLRQPLEMLISLLFENLARADQVLTRKDLKRRLQDRADKKREAAEALRAAEEEAKGPARMFGGATDVLMSKAFPT
;
A
#
# COMPACT_ATOMS: atom_id res chain seq x y z
N ALA A 1 7.70 -55.41 -15.61
CA ALA A 1 6.43 -56.14 -15.46
C ALA A 1 5.78 -55.66 -14.17
N GLU A 2 4.53 -55.22 -14.30
CA GLU A 2 3.73 -54.45 -13.34
C GLU A 2 3.73 -55.00 -11.91
N VAL A 3 3.87 -54.09 -10.94
CA VAL A 3 3.42 -54.34 -9.56
C VAL A 3 2.27 -53.39 -9.28
N ARG A 4 1.06 -53.98 -9.17
CA ARG A 4 -0.17 -53.29 -8.77
C ARG A 4 -0.15 -53.03 -7.25
N PRO A 5 -0.64 -51.86 -6.76
CA PRO A 5 -0.84 -51.65 -5.33
C PRO A 5 -2.17 -52.24 -4.85
N MET A 6 -2.11 -52.99 -3.74
CA MET A 6 -3.29 -53.41 -2.99
C MET A 6 -3.84 -52.25 -2.15
N LYS A 7 -5.13 -51.99 -2.39
CA LYS A 7 -6.18 -51.46 -1.49
C LYS A 7 -5.77 -51.14 -0.03
N LEU A 8 -5.85 -49.85 0.30
CA LEU A 8 -6.22 -49.35 1.63
C LEU A 8 -7.26 -48.24 1.42
N LEU A 9 -8.52 -48.66 1.31
CA LEU A 9 -9.70 -47.80 1.27
C LEU A 9 -10.66 -48.37 2.30
N LYS A 10 -10.60 -47.85 3.53
CA LYS A 10 -11.73 -47.88 4.46
C LYS A 10 -11.74 -46.63 5.33
N GLU A 11 -12.82 -45.88 5.11
CA GLU A 11 -13.58 -45.10 6.09
C GLU A 11 -12.99 -43.77 6.57
N THR A 12 -13.20 -42.72 5.76
CA THR A 12 -13.47 -41.37 6.27
C THR A 12 -14.89 -40.95 5.90
N LYS A 13 -15.65 -40.57 6.93
CA LYS A 13 -17.03 -40.09 6.90
C LYS A 13 -17.12 -38.79 6.07
N LYS A 14 -18.17 -38.69 5.25
CA LYS A 14 -18.70 -37.48 4.57
C LYS A 14 -17.63 -36.54 4.00
N GLY A 15 -17.37 -36.68 2.71
CA GLY A 15 -16.54 -35.74 1.94
C GLY A 15 -16.96 -34.30 2.20
N SER A 16 -16.07 -33.54 2.81
CA SER A 16 -16.15 -32.08 2.89
C SER A 16 -16.06 -31.52 1.48
N ALA A 17 -16.73 -30.41 1.20
CA ALA A 17 -16.63 -29.65 -0.06
C ALA A 17 -15.16 -29.39 -0.49
N ILE A 18 -14.23 -29.47 0.46
CA ILE A 18 -12.77 -29.46 0.27
C ILE A 18 -12.29 -30.51 -0.74
N SER A 19 -12.82 -31.75 -0.72
CA SER A 19 -12.36 -32.77 -1.68
C SER A 19 -12.92 -32.56 -3.08
N VAL A 20 -14.04 -31.85 -3.22
CA VAL A 20 -14.67 -31.58 -4.52
C VAL A 20 -14.03 -30.36 -5.18
N ALA A 21 -13.72 -29.31 -4.41
CA ALA A 21 -12.99 -28.14 -4.92
C ALA A 21 -11.54 -28.49 -5.32
N TYR A 22 -10.84 -29.35 -4.57
CA TYR A 22 -9.51 -29.82 -4.96
C TYR A 22 -9.52 -30.89 -6.07
N ALA A 23 -10.51 -31.79 -6.10
CA ALA A 23 -10.60 -32.78 -7.18
C ALA A 23 -11.04 -32.17 -8.52
N SER A 24 -11.77 -31.04 -8.53
CA SER A 24 -12.07 -30.31 -9.77
C SER A 24 -10.92 -29.41 -10.25
N LEU A 25 -9.86 -29.23 -9.44
CA LEU A 25 -8.62 -28.58 -9.88
C LEU A 25 -7.67 -29.56 -10.60
N SER A 26 -7.85 -30.87 -10.41
CA SER A 26 -7.07 -31.93 -11.07
C SER A 26 -7.60 -32.41 -12.42
N ASP A 27 -8.86 -32.10 -12.78
CA ASP A 27 -9.35 -32.37 -14.14
C ASP A 27 -8.88 -31.26 -15.08
N GLU A 28 -8.14 -31.64 -16.13
CA GLU A 28 -7.39 -30.74 -17.00
C GLU A 28 -8.25 -29.79 -17.85
N GLU A 29 -9.57 -29.98 -17.92
CA GLU A 29 -10.38 -29.35 -18.95
C GLU A 29 -11.36 -28.25 -18.48
N ARG A 30 -11.69 -28.12 -17.18
CA ARG A 30 -12.66 -27.08 -16.72
C ARG A 30 -12.34 -26.54 -15.33
N PHE A 31 -12.07 -25.23 -15.25
CA PHE A 31 -12.07 -24.51 -13.98
C PHE A 31 -13.53 -24.16 -13.64
N ILE A 32 -14.22 -25.04 -12.90
CA ILE A 32 -15.57 -24.74 -12.41
C ILE A 32 -15.47 -24.38 -10.93
N MET A 33 -15.46 -23.09 -10.63
CA MET A 33 -15.59 -22.61 -9.25
C MET A 33 -17.07 -22.64 -8.87
N THR A 34 -17.58 -23.79 -8.42
CA THR A 34 -18.95 -23.89 -7.84
C THR A 34 -18.95 -23.40 -6.40
N ALA A 35 -18.68 -22.11 -6.19
CA ALA A 35 -18.90 -21.47 -4.89
C ALA A 35 -20.33 -20.91 -4.85
N HIS A 36 -21.25 -21.59 -4.16
CA HIS A 36 -22.52 -20.97 -3.81
C HIS A 36 -22.29 -20.13 -2.55
N PRO A 37 -22.51 -18.79 -2.59
CA PRO A 37 -22.39 -17.96 -1.41
C PRO A 37 -23.32 -18.49 -0.32
N ILE A 38 -22.80 -18.71 0.89
CA ILE A 38 -23.61 -19.13 2.02
C ILE A 38 -24.38 -17.90 2.52
N SER A 39 -25.56 -17.68 1.94
CA SER A 39 -26.51 -16.73 2.52
C SER A 39 -27.07 -17.33 3.81
N THR A 40 -26.54 -16.88 4.95
CA THR A 40 -27.07 -17.23 6.27
C THR A 40 -28.52 -16.75 6.47
N ALA A 41 -29.04 -15.86 5.60
CA ALA A 41 -30.43 -15.42 5.63
C ALA A 41 -31.43 -16.51 5.20
N THR A 42 -31.02 -17.49 4.39
CA THR A 42 -31.94 -18.51 3.85
C THR A 42 -32.21 -19.67 4.83
N GLN A 43 -31.34 -19.89 5.82
CA GLN A 43 -31.60 -20.90 6.86
C GLN A 43 -32.68 -20.47 7.87
N ALA A 44 -33.01 -19.17 7.94
CA ALA A 44 -34.07 -18.67 8.80
C ALA A 44 -35.49 -18.77 8.18
N SER A 45 -35.61 -18.89 6.85
CA SER A 45 -36.93 -18.86 6.17
C SER A 45 -37.60 -20.23 6.01
N GLN A 46 -36.91 -21.33 6.31
CA GLN A 46 -37.47 -22.70 6.24
C GLN A 46 -37.91 -23.28 7.60
N ALA A 47 -37.70 -22.57 8.71
CA ALA A 47 -38.26 -22.94 10.01
C ALA A 47 -39.63 -22.27 10.18
N GLY A 48 -40.70 -23.02 9.90
CA GLY A 48 -42.07 -22.56 10.04
C GLY A 48 -42.41 -22.09 11.46
N ILE A 49 -43.18 -21.00 11.51
CA ILE A 49 -44.12 -20.54 12.54
C ILE A 49 -44.04 -21.33 13.87
N GLY A 50 -43.18 -20.86 14.76
CA GLY A 50 -43.15 -21.25 16.15
C GLY A 50 -42.32 -20.22 16.89
N ALA A 51 -42.97 -19.41 17.74
CA ALA A 51 -42.29 -18.47 18.62
C ALA A 51 -41.41 -19.25 19.61
N VAL A 52 -40.18 -19.54 19.22
CA VAL A 52 -39.15 -20.05 20.11
C VAL A 52 -38.32 -18.85 20.52
N SER A 53 -38.53 -18.43 21.78
CA SER A 53 -37.60 -17.63 22.55
C SER A 53 -36.17 -18.15 22.33
N LEU A 54 -35.39 -17.47 21.49
CA LEU A 54 -33.96 -17.67 21.37
C LEU A 54 -33.35 -17.23 22.71
N GLY A 55 -33.25 -18.18 23.62
CA GLY A 55 -32.29 -18.09 24.72
C GLY A 55 -30.92 -17.91 24.10
N LYS A 56 -30.35 -16.71 24.25
CA LYS A 56 -28.95 -16.41 23.93
C LYS A 56 -28.11 -17.50 24.58
N SER A 57 -27.45 -18.34 23.78
CA SER A 57 -26.49 -19.27 24.35
C SER A 57 -25.37 -18.43 24.98
N ALA A 58 -24.87 -18.81 26.15
CA ALA A 58 -23.83 -18.04 26.83
C ALA A 58 -22.49 -17.97 26.03
N SER A 59 -22.36 -18.78 24.98
CA SER A 59 -21.28 -18.71 23.97
C SER A 59 -21.44 -17.57 22.95
N ASP A 60 -22.59 -16.89 22.88
CA ASP A 60 -22.90 -15.86 21.88
C ASP A 60 -22.46 -14.43 22.24
N LEU A 61 -21.77 -14.21 23.37
CA LEU A 61 -21.45 -12.87 23.88
C LEU A 61 -19.98 -12.45 23.76
N ASN A 62 -19.07 -13.34 23.35
CA ASN A 62 -17.63 -13.08 23.40
C ASN A 62 -16.97 -13.06 22.02
N PHE A 63 -17.35 -12.13 21.13
CA PHE A 63 -16.52 -11.86 19.95
C PHE A 63 -15.21 -11.22 20.43
N THR A 64 -14.08 -11.88 20.18
CA THR A 64 -12.75 -11.32 20.41
C THR A 64 -11.94 -11.35 19.12
N LEU A 65 -11.14 -10.31 18.86
CA LEU A 65 -10.34 -10.26 17.63
C LEU A 65 -9.29 -11.38 17.56
N ASN A 66 -8.83 -11.87 18.71
CA ASN A 66 -7.86 -12.96 18.80
C ASN A 66 -8.42 -14.31 18.32
N GLU A 67 -9.74 -14.46 18.29
CA GLU A 67 -10.44 -15.66 17.81
C GLU A 67 -11.13 -15.40 16.46
N SER A 68 -10.92 -14.23 15.86
CA SER A 68 -11.53 -13.85 14.59
C SER A 68 -10.67 -14.22 13.40
N ILE A 69 -11.25 -14.16 12.20
CA ILE A 69 -10.53 -14.31 10.92
C ILE A 69 -9.38 -13.29 10.75
N PHE A 70 -9.39 -12.19 11.51
CA PHE A 70 -8.34 -11.18 11.49
C PHE A 70 -7.17 -11.49 12.45
N ALA A 71 -7.28 -12.54 13.28
CA ALA A 71 -6.25 -12.94 14.25
C ALA A 71 -4.82 -13.01 13.67
N PRO A 72 -4.59 -13.50 12.44
CA PRO A 72 -3.25 -13.57 11.87
C PRO A 72 -2.54 -12.21 11.72
N ARG A 73 -3.28 -11.08 11.68
CA ARG A 73 -2.67 -9.73 11.57
C ARG A 73 -1.70 -9.42 12.70
N ARG A 74 -1.91 -9.97 13.90
CA ARG A 74 -0.97 -9.80 15.03
C ARG A 74 0.39 -10.46 14.79
N LEU A 75 0.45 -11.45 13.91
CA LEU A 75 1.67 -12.15 13.55
C LEU A 75 2.37 -11.47 12.38
N SER A 76 1.63 -10.99 11.37
CA SER A 76 2.22 -10.39 10.18
C SER A 76 2.63 -8.92 10.37
N SER A 77 1.92 -8.15 11.19
CA SER A 77 2.16 -6.72 11.42
C SER A 77 3.40 -6.42 12.25
N ASP A 78 4.04 -5.29 11.98
CA ASP A 78 5.22 -4.83 12.72
C ASP A 78 4.88 -4.30 14.12
N SER A 79 3.60 -3.94 14.36
CA SER A 79 3.04 -3.58 15.67
C SER A 79 2.80 -4.79 16.56
N ARG A 80 2.66 -5.99 15.98
CA ARG A 80 2.17 -7.19 16.67
C ARG A 80 0.77 -7.03 17.27
N THR A 81 0.01 -6.06 16.75
CA THR A 81 -1.37 -5.80 17.13
C THR A 81 -2.28 -5.82 15.88
N PHE A 82 -3.56 -5.48 16.07
CA PHE A 82 -4.51 -5.33 14.97
C PHE A 82 -4.47 -3.94 14.32
N PHE A 83 -3.81 -2.99 14.97
CA PHE A 83 -3.74 -1.59 14.56
C PHE A 83 -2.29 -1.19 14.34
N ASP A 84 -2.08 -0.11 13.61
CA ASP A 84 -0.80 0.55 13.58
C ASP A 84 -0.64 1.33 14.89
N ASP A 85 0.46 1.10 15.61
CA ASP A 85 0.71 1.78 16.88
C ASP A 85 1.72 2.93 16.70
N GLY A 86 1.65 3.90 17.61
CA GLY A 86 2.56 5.05 17.59
C GLY A 86 4.05 4.67 17.72
N ASN A 87 4.36 3.50 18.29
CA ASN A 87 5.74 3.04 18.43
C ASN A 87 6.30 2.54 17.09
N VAL A 88 5.49 1.94 16.24
CA VAL A 88 5.87 1.47 14.90
C VAL A 88 6.14 2.66 14.00
N THR A 89 5.27 3.67 13.99
CA THR A 89 5.48 4.89 13.20
C THR A 89 6.69 5.68 13.71
N LEU A 90 6.92 5.72 15.03
CA LEU A 90 8.13 6.33 15.60
C LEU A 90 9.40 5.57 15.22
N ARG A 91 9.39 4.23 15.29
CA ARG A 91 10.55 3.41 14.86
C ARG A 91 10.84 3.61 13.38
N ALA A 92 9.81 3.69 12.54
CA ALA A 92 9.99 3.98 11.13
C ALA A 92 10.61 5.35 10.91
N PHE A 93 10.12 6.35 11.65
CA PHE A 93 10.64 7.71 11.58
C PHE A 93 12.12 7.77 11.94
N GLU A 94 12.55 7.07 13.00
CA GLU A 94 13.96 7.00 13.37
C GLU A 94 14.83 6.38 12.27
N ILE A 95 14.35 5.33 11.62
CA ILE A 95 15.06 4.65 10.53
C ILE A 95 15.12 5.56 9.28
N ASP A 96 13.98 6.12 8.87
CA ASP A 96 13.90 6.99 7.69
C ASP A 96 14.71 8.28 7.91
N PHE A 97 14.66 8.86 9.11
CA PHE A 97 15.46 10.05 9.45
C PHE A 97 16.96 9.74 9.46
N ALA A 98 17.37 8.57 9.96
CA ALA A 98 18.77 8.16 9.89
C ALA A 98 19.27 8.07 8.43
N ARG A 99 18.42 7.62 7.49
CA ARG A 99 18.72 7.58 6.05
C ARG A 99 18.63 8.95 5.37
N CYS A 100 17.79 9.84 5.88
CA CYS A 100 17.69 11.23 5.46
C CYS A 100 18.93 12.05 5.88
N ASN A 101 19.49 11.76 7.05
CA ASN A 101 20.56 12.53 7.70
C ASN A 101 21.96 12.16 7.20
N GLN A 102 22.17 12.26 5.89
CA GLN A 102 23.45 12.01 5.20
C GLN A 102 24.31 13.29 5.13
N GLU A 103 25.58 13.15 4.76
CA GLU A 103 26.54 14.26 4.78
C GLU A 103 26.10 15.45 3.90
N ARG A 104 25.57 15.23 2.68
CA ARG A 104 25.09 16.36 1.85
C ARG A 104 23.90 17.07 2.49
N PHE A 105 23.05 16.34 3.19
CA PHE A 105 21.94 16.92 3.94
C PHE A 105 22.45 17.80 5.08
N ARG A 106 23.41 17.29 5.88
CA ARG A 106 24.02 18.06 6.98
C ARG A 106 24.76 19.31 6.49
N LEU A 107 25.51 19.19 5.39
CA LEU A 107 26.21 20.32 4.77
C LEU A 107 25.25 21.40 4.26
N LEU A 108 24.07 21.03 3.74
CA LEU A 108 23.02 21.99 3.40
C LEU A 108 22.56 22.73 4.64
N ILE A 109 22.22 22.02 5.72
CA ILE A 109 21.74 22.66 6.96
C ILE A 109 22.79 23.62 7.53
N ARG A 110 24.05 23.20 7.60
CA ARG A 110 25.16 24.06 8.06
C ARG A 110 25.33 25.35 7.23
N GLN A 111 25.00 25.32 5.95
CA GLN A 111 25.09 26.50 5.08
C GLN A 111 23.90 27.45 5.26
N GLU A 112 22.74 26.89 5.59
CA GLU A 112 21.46 27.60 5.60
C GLU A 112 21.01 28.04 6.99
N ASP A 113 21.62 27.53 8.06
CA ASP A 113 21.37 27.96 9.44
C ASP A 113 22.23 29.19 9.84
N ASP A 114 21.56 30.25 10.34
CA ASP A 114 22.19 31.51 10.76
C ASP A 114 22.92 31.42 12.12
N ASP A 115 22.58 30.47 12.98
CA ASP A 115 23.18 30.36 14.33
C ASP A 115 24.68 30.02 14.28
N THR A 116 25.11 29.42 13.18
CA THR A 116 26.52 29.15 12.89
C THR A 116 27.35 30.44 12.76
N ALA A 117 26.77 31.55 12.28
CA ALA A 117 27.50 32.79 12.03
C ALA A 117 27.73 33.63 13.31
N ALA A 118 26.84 33.55 14.30
CA ALA A 118 26.90 34.34 15.52
C ALA A 118 27.90 33.80 16.56
N LEU A 119 28.20 32.50 16.54
CA LEU A 119 29.00 31.84 17.57
C LEU A 119 30.51 31.74 17.26
N ILE A 120 30.92 32.01 16.01
CA ILE A 120 32.33 31.96 15.55
C ILE A 120 33.24 32.95 16.30
N ASP A 121 32.68 33.97 16.94
CA ASP A 121 33.44 35.01 17.67
C ASP A 121 33.87 34.59 19.10
N SER A 122 33.51 33.38 19.56
CA SER A 122 33.65 32.98 20.98
C SER A 122 34.47 31.71 21.27
N GLY A 123 34.98 31.01 20.26
CA GLY A 123 35.70 29.74 20.46
C GLY A 123 36.31 29.15 19.17
N ASN A 124 36.76 27.89 19.24
CA ASN A 124 37.28 27.17 18.08
C ASN A 124 36.15 26.99 17.05
N ALA A 125 36.19 27.75 15.96
CA ALA A 125 35.07 27.92 15.02
C ALA A 125 34.49 26.60 14.48
N ALA A 126 35.32 25.56 14.33
CA ALA A 126 34.87 24.24 13.88
C ALA A 126 34.00 23.50 14.90
N ASP A 127 34.37 23.54 16.18
CA ASP A 127 33.63 22.84 17.24
C ASP A 127 32.26 23.49 17.47
N VAL A 128 32.22 24.82 17.34
CA VAL A 128 31.02 25.63 17.44
C VAL A 128 30.06 25.37 16.27
N ALA A 129 30.57 25.35 15.04
CA ALA A 129 29.75 25.10 13.86
C ALA A 129 29.13 23.70 13.86
N ASN A 130 29.89 22.68 14.30
CA ASN A 130 29.39 21.32 14.44
C ASN A 130 28.33 21.19 15.54
N ALA A 131 28.45 21.96 16.63
CA ALA A 131 27.45 22.00 17.69
C ALA A 131 26.14 22.66 17.20
N SER A 132 26.21 23.79 16.49
CA SER A 132 25.04 24.47 15.91
C SER A 132 24.28 23.57 14.94
N GLU A 133 24.98 22.95 13.98
CA GLU A 133 24.37 22.01 13.04
C GLU A 133 23.68 20.85 13.76
N SER A 134 24.28 20.32 14.83
CA SER A 134 23.69 19.22 15.58
C SER A 134 22.42 19.61 16.32
N VAL A 135 22.30 20.88 16.74
CA VAL A 135 21.08 21.42 17.37
C VAL A 135 19.99 21.59 16.32
N GLU A 136 20.29 22.27 15.21
CA GLU A 136 19.32 22.49 14.13
C GLU A 136 18.79 21.16 13.55
N ILE A 137 19.68 20.18 13.35
CA ILE A 137 19.27 18.83 12.90
C ILE A 137 18.33 18.17 13.90
N ALA A 138 18.52 18.38 15.21
CA ALA A 138 17.64 17.84 16.24
C ALA A 138 16.27 18.53 16.23
N GLU A 139 16.21 19.83 15.94
CA GLU A 139 14.97 20.60 15.81
C GLU A 139 14.20 20.24 14.54
N ILE A 140 14.87 20.11 13.40
CA ILE A 140 14.30 19.55 12.16
C ILE A 140 13.72 18.16 12.41
N LYS A 141 14.47 17.31 13.13
CA LYS A 141 13.99 15.98 13.52
C LYS A 141 12.72 16.06 14.36
N GLU A 142 12.67 16.99 15.32
CA GLU A 142 11.49 17.17 16.18
C GLU A 142 10.26 17.59 15.35
N VAL A 143 10.41 18.56 14.44
CA VAL A 143 9.36 19.04 13.55
C VAL A 143 8.82 17.90 12.68
N LEU A 144 9.70 17.17 11.99
CA LEU A 144 9.29 16.02 11.16
C LEU A 144 8.63 14.93 12.01
N CYS A 145 9.13 14.66 13.22
CA CYS A 145 8.55 13.65 14.12
C CYS A 145 7.14 14.03 14.58
N ARG A 146 6.92 15.32 14.90
CA ARG A 146 5.64 15.89 15.31
C ARG A 146 4.58 15.70 14.23
N HIS A 147 4.95 15.89 12.97
CA HIS A 147 4.05 15.80 11.81
C HIS A 147 4.13 14.47 11.05
N ARG A 148 4.88 13.48 11.55
CA ARG A 148 5.25 12.24 10.82
C ARG A 148 4.07 11.49 10.23
N GLU A 149 2.95 11.40 10.96
CA GLU A 149 1.79 10.65 10.49
C GLU A 149 1.17 11.30 9.24
N THR A 150 1.06 12.63 9.22
CA THR A 150 0.56 13.35 8.05
C THR A 150 1.54 13.27 6.89
N VAL A 151 2.83 13.39 7.14
CA VAL A 151 3.87 13.24 6.11
C VAL A 151 3.83 11.85 5.50
N TYR A 152 3.71 10.79 6.30
CA TYR A 152 3.60 9.43 5.81
C TYR A 152 2.31 9.17 5.02
N ARG A 153 1.18 9.70 5.46
CA ARG A 153 -0.08 9.58 4.70
C ARG A 153 -0.02 10.32 3.37
N ALA A 154 0.58 11.52 3.35
CA ALA A 154 0.85 12.26 2.12
C ALA A 154 1.73 11.43 1.18
N PHE A 155 2.85 10.91 1.70
CA PHE A 155 3.74 10.05 0.92
C PHE A 155 3.02 8.85 0.32
N ALA A 156 2.33 8.07 1.16
CA ALA A 156 1.62 6.86 0.72
C ALA A 156 0.56 7.18 -0.34
N PHE A 157 -0.16 8.30 -0.21
CA PHE A 157 -1.14 8.72 -1.21
C PHE A 157 -0.49 9.07 -2.55
N TYR A 158 0.55 9.91 -2.57
CA TYR A 158 1.18 10.33 -3.82
C TYR A 158 1.95 9.18 -4.48
N ALA A 159 2.58 8.29 -3.70
CA ALA A 159 3.17 7.06 -4.22
C ALA A 159 2.12 6.15 -4.88
N ALA A 160 0.96 5.96 -4.23
CA ALA A 160 -0.14 5.19 -4.76
C ALA A 160 -0.67 5.74 -6.10
N MET A 161 -0.72 7.06 -6.26
CA MET A 161 -1.16 7.69 -7.52
C MET A 161 -0.27 7.35 -8.71
N GLY A 162 1.02 7.04 -8.50
CA GLY A 162 1.91 6.56 -9.55
C GLY A 162 1.45 5.23 -10.15
N ALA A 163 0.99 4.30 -9.31
CA ALA A 163 0.47 3.01 -9.75
C ALA A 163 -0.90 3.11 -10.44
N VAL A 164 -1.73 4.10 -10.08
CA VAL A 164 -3.01 4.36 -10.75
C VAL A 164 -2.81 4.66 -12.24
N HIS A 165 -1.73 5.37 -12.57
CA HIS A 165 -1.41 5.75 -13.93
C HIS A 165 -0.37 4.85 -14.59
N GLU A 166 0.00 3.74 -13.95
CA GLU A 166 1.02 2.80 -14.44
C GLU A 166 2.39 3.47 -14.69
N ARG A 167 2.71 4.52 -13.93
CA ARG A 167 3.98 5.27 -14.02
C ARG A 167 4.94 5.01 -12.85
N GLY A 168 4.47 4.34 -11.80
CA GLY A 168 5.25 4.04 -10.60
C GLY A 168 4.85 2.70 -9.99
N ASP A 169 5.60 2.28 -8.98
CA ASP A 169 5.40 1.00 -8.29
C ASP A 169 4.29 1.05 -7.22
N GLY A 170 3.77 2.25 -6.90
CA GLY A 170 2.76 2.46 -5.85
C GLY A 170 3.35 2.76 -4.47
N TYR A 171 4.68 2.75 -4.36
CA TYR A 171 5.43 2.79 -3.09
C TYR A 171 6.55 3.82 -3.06
N SER A 172 6.84 4.41 -4.22
CA SER A 172 7.75 5.52 -4.40
C SER A 172 7.05 6.64 -5.17
N ILE A 173 7.42 7.89 -4.89
CA ILE A 173 6.81 9.06 -5.55
C ILE A 173 7.58 9.35 -6.84
N SER A 174 6.96 9.10 -7.99
CA SER A 174 7.54 9.47 -9.28
C SER A 174 7.62 10.99 -9.45
N MET A 175 8.41 11.45 -10.42
CA MET A 175 8.51 12.87 -10.75
C MET A 175 7.14 13.53 -11.02
N ASP A 176 6.25 12.85 -11.75
CA ASP A 176 4.92 13.36 -12.08
C ASP A 176 4.03 13.50 -10.84
N ASP A 177 4.12 12.54 -9.93
CA ASP A 177 3.34 12.54 -8.69
C ASP A 177 3.87 13.57 -7.68
N TYR A 178 5.20 13.77 -7.66
CA TYR A 178 5.82 14.86 -6.93
C TYR A 178 5.42 16.23 -7.47
N GLU A 179 5.39 16.42 -8.80
CA GLU A 179 4.89 17.65 -9.41
C GLU A 179 3.42 17.89 -9.07
N ALA A 180 2.60 16.82 -9.04
CA ALA A 180 1.22 16.90 -8.58
C ALA A 180 1.12 17.29 -7.10
N PHE A 181 1.97 16.76 -6.22
CA PHE A 181 2.07 17.15 -4.81
C PHE A 181 2.40 18.65 -4.67
N VAL A 182 3.46 19.11 -5.34
CA VAL A 182 3.89 20.52 -5.35
C VAL A 182 2.76 21.45 -5.78
N LYS A 183 2.07 21.12 -6.88
CA LYS A 183 0.97 21.94 -7.40
C LYS A 183 -0.25 21.94 -6.47
N LYS A 184 -0.63 20.78 -5.93
CA LYS A 184 -1.81 20.65 -5.07
C LYS A 184 -1.60 21.36 -3.74
N CYS A 185 -0.42 21.22 -3.14
CA CYS A 185 -0.06 21.90 -1.91
C CYS A 185 0.35 23.37 -2.12
N ARG A 186 0.36 23.85 -3.38
CA ARG A 186 0.69 25.24 -3.75
C ARG A 186 2.09 25.66 -3.27
N LEU A 187 3.04 24.74 -3.37
CA LEU A 187 4.39 24.96 -2.86
C LEU A 187 5.17 25.92 -3.76
N ASN A 188 4.91 25.91 -5.07
CA ASN A 188 5.60 26.77 -6.01
C ASN A 188 5.16 28.24 -5.87
N ASP A 189 6.13 29.14 -5.82
CA ASP A 189 5.95 30.59 -5.94
C ASP A 189 6.58 31.09 -7.25
N PRO A 190 5.78 31.41 -8.28
CA PRO A 190 6.30 31.95 -9.54
C PRO A 190 7.09 33.26 -9.41
N ARG A 191 6.91 34.00 -8.31
CA ARG A 191 7.62 35.26 -8.05
C ARG A 191 8.90 35.08 -7.26
N SER A 192 9.06 33.95 -6.58
CA SER A 192 10.28 33.62 -5.85
C SER A 192 11.45 33.45 -6.80
N ALA A 193 12.66 33.77 -6.33
CA ALA A 193 13.89 33.51 -7.08
C ALA A 193 14.35 32.05 -7.00
N CYS A 194 13.93 31.33 -5.94
CA CYS A 194 14.45 30.01 -5.58
C CYS A 194 13.34 28.95 -5.37
N CYS A 195 12.06 29.31 -5.52
CA CYS A 195 10.92 28.42 -5.26
C CYS A 195 9.94 28.35 -6.43
N LYS A 196 10.41 28.52 -7.67
CA LYS A 196 9.60 28.29 -8.86
C LYS A 196 9.44 26.79 -9.07
N LEU A 197 8.54 26.41 -9.98
CA LEU A 197 8.36 25.00 -10.33
C LEU A 197 9.68 24.34 -10.77
N ALA A 198 10.48 25.02 -11.60
CA ALA A 198 11.79 24.50 -12.02
C ALA A 198 12.73 24.23 -10.84
N ASP A 199 12.78 25.14 -9.86
CA ASP A 199 13.64 24.98 -8.68
C ASP A 199 13.17 23.79 -7.81
N LEU A 200 11.85 23.56 -7.72
CA LEU A 200 11.29 22.43 -6.99
C LEU A 200 11.52 21.09 -7.72
N ILE A 201 11.57 21.10 -9.05
CA ILE A 201 11.98 19.95 -9.87
C ILE A 201 13.47 19.64 -9.64
N ASP A 202 14.32 20.67 -9.59
CA ASP A 202 15.75 20.50 -9.29
C ASP A 202 15.97 19.92 -7.88
N ILE A 203 15.13 20.26 -6.90
CA ILE A 203 15.13 19.65 -5.56
C ILE A 203 14.84 18.15 -5.63
N PHE A 204 13.86 17.71 -6.45
CA PHE A 204 13.58 16.28 -6.65
C PHE A 204 14.81 15.55 -7.20
N HIS A 205 15.45 16.10 -8.24
CA HIS A 205 16.64 15.49 -8.83
C HIS A 205 17.80 15.43 -7.83
N THR A 206 18.03 16.50 -7.08
CA THR A 206 19.12 16.57 -6.09
C THR A 206 18.95 15.56 -4.95
N THR A 207 17.71 15.27 -4.55
CA THR A 207 17.41 14.35 -3.44
C THR A 207 17.40 12.89 -3.85
N ASN A 208 17.12 12.60 -5.11
CA ASN A 208 17.17 11.24 -5.66
C ASN A 208 18.57 10.82 -6.13
N GLU A 209 19.56 11.73 -6.10
CA GLU A 209 20.95 11.38 -6.39
C GLU A 209 21.54 10.50 -5.28
N GLU A 210 21.88 9.24 -5.62
CA GLU A 210 22.49 8.29 -4.71
C GLU A 210 23.88 8.76 -4.21
N GLU A 211 24.06 8.86 -2.89
CA GLU A 211 25.38 9.02 -2.29
C GLU A 211 26.10 7.66 -2.23
N GLY A 212 26.98 7.39 -3.19
CA GLY A 212 27.80 6.19 -3.17
C GLY A 212 28.90 6.27 -2.11
N THR A 213 28.63 5.87 -0.86
CA THR A 213 29.68 5.81 0.18
C THR A 213 30.43 4.46 0.19
N GLY A 214 29.93 3.47 -0.57
CA GLY A 214 30.51 2.12 -0.66
C GLY A 214 30.18 1.22 0.54
N LEU A 215 29.27 1.66 1.44
CA LEU A 215 28.79 0.87 2.56
C LEU A 215 27.73 -0.15 2.11
N LYS A 216 27.62 -1.26 2.86
CA LYS A 216 26.66 -2.33 2.57
C LYS A 216 25.20 -1.83 2.68
N GLU A 217 24.91 -0.92 3.60
CA GLU A 217 23.56 -0.36 3.76
C GLU A 217 23.16 0.48 2.54
N ASP A 218 24.08 1.26 1.97
CA ASP A 218 23.83 1.98 0.71
C ASP A 218 23.59 1.02 -0.45
N SER A 219 24.30 -0.11 -0.50
CA SER A 219 24.04 -1.13 -1.52
C SER A 219 22.65 -1.77 -1.39
N GLU A 220 22.11 -1.92 -0.17
CA GLU A 220 20.73 -2.42 0.05
C GLU A 220 19.69 -1.36 -0.33
N VAL A 221 19.96 -0.10 -0.03
CA VAL A 221 19.13 1.07 -0.39
C VAL A 221 19.08 1.23 -1.91
N ASN A 222 20.23 1.27 -2.58
CA ASN A 222 20.34 1.47 -4.03
C ASN A 222 19.76 0.30 -4.82
N ALA A 223 19.78 -0.92 -4.28
CA ALA A 223 19.17 -2.08 -4.93
C ALA A 223 17.63 -1.98 -5.05
N VAL A 224 17.00 -1.18 -4.17
CA VAL A 224 15.55 -0.98 -4.17
C VAL A 224 15.15 0.43 -4.57
N ASN A 225 16.05 1.41 -4.50
CA ASN A 225 15.78 2.77 -4.94
C ASN A 225 15.50 2.76 -6.44
N LEU A 226 14.38 3.34 -6.85
CA LEU A 226 14.09 3.46 -8.27
C LEU A 226 14.71 4.75 -8.78
N ASP A 227 15.47 4.65 -9.87
CA ASP A 227 15.92 5.82 -10.62
C ASP A 227 14.70 6.70 -10.91
N LYS A 228 14.74 7.95 -10.44
CA LYS A 228 13.70 8.98 -10.65
C LYS A 228 12.39 8.75 -9.87
N ALA A 229 12.44 8.11 -8.72
CA ALA A 229 11.32 8.10 -7.77
C ALA A 229 11.80 8.20 -6.32
N LEU A 230 11.08 8.95 -5.49
CA LEU A 230 11.46 9.19 -4.10
C LEU A 230 10.95 8.07 -3.18
N MET A 231 11.82 7.58 -2.31
CA MET A 231 11.49 6.82 -1.11
C MET A 231 11.11 7.74 0.07
N ARG A 232 10.61 7.21 1.20
CA ARG A 232 10.11 8.04 2.32
C ARG A 232 11.18 8.97 2.87
N PHE A 233 12.41 8.49 3.02
CA PHE A 233 13.50 9.32 3.55
C PHE A 233 13.97 10.40 2.58
N GLU A 234 13.92 10.17 1.26
CA GLU A 234 14.23 11.20 0.25
C GLU A 234 13.12 12.26 0.22
N PHE A 235 11.86 11.84 0.42
CA PHE A 235 10.76 12.77 0.57
C PHE A 235 10.93 13.70 1.78
N PHE A 236 11.49 13.22 2.91
CA PHE A 236 11.85 14.10 4.03
C PHE A 236 12.87 15.16 3.62
N GLN A 237 13.91 14.79 2.87
CA GLN A 237 14.89 15.74 2.35
C GLN A 237 14.25 16.78 1.42
N CYS A 238 13.32 16.35 0.55
CA CYS A 238 12.55 17.26 -0.29
C CYS A 238 11.81 18.30 0.56
N LEU A 239 11.08 17.89 1.60
CA LEU A 239 10.31 18.82 2.44
C LEU A 239 11.21 19.90 3.07
N VAL A 240 12.36 19.52 3.60
CA VAL A 240 13.32 20.47 4.19
C VAL A 240 13.90 21.42 3.14
N ARG A 241 14.28 20.91 1.96
CA ARG A 241 14.79 21.74 0.86
C ARG A 241 13.73 22.71 0.32
N ILE A 242 12.48 22.28 0.24
CA ILE A 242 11.35 23.14 -0.15
C ILE A 242 11.15 24.24 0.90
N ALA A 243 11.24 23.91 2.19
CA ALA A 243 11.11 24.89 3.27
C ALA A 243 12.19 25.97 3.17
N ILE A 244 13.45 25.58 2.93
CA ILE A 244 14.57 26.50 2.71
C ILE A 244 14.29 27.39 1.49
N ALA A 245 13.99 26.79 0.34
CA ALA A 245 13.70 27.51 -0.90
C ALA A 245 12.54 28.51 -0.76
N LYS A 246 11.49 28.12 -0.03
CA LYS A 246 10.24 28.87 0.10
C LYS A 246 10.26 29.91 1.21
N TYR A 247 10.91 29.67 2.34
CA TYR A 247 10.79 30.51 3.53
C TYR A 247 12.12 31.10 3.99
N VAL A 248 13.24 30.43 3.75
CA VAL A 248 14.57 30.98 4.05
C VAL A 248 15.01 31.91 2.93
N HIS A 249 14.82 31.50 1.67
CA HIS A 249 15.28 32.24 0.48
C HIS A 249 14.23 33.17 -0.16
N ALA A 250 13.02 33.28 0.38
CA ALA A 250 11.87 34.01 -0.22
C ALA A 250 12.01 35.54 -0.37
N GLY A 251 13.21 36.11 -0.22
CA GLY A 251 13.43 37.54 -0.46
C GLY A 251 13.13 37.95 -1.92
N PRO A 252 12.57 39.15 -2.17
CA PRO A 252 12.36 39.64 -3.53
C PRO A 252 13.68 39.63 -4.31
N ALA A 253 13.62 39.18 -5.57
CA ALA A 253 14.74 38.89 -6.49
C ALA A 253 15.72 40.05 -6.79
N ALA A 254 15.70 41.12 -6.02
CA ALA A 254 16.44 42.36 -6.19
C ALA A 254 17.70 42.44 -5.30
N SER A 255 18.51 41.39 -5.17
CA SER A 255 19.94 41.59 -4.83
C SER A 255 20.82 40.37 -5.13
N ARG A 256 20.98 40.01 -6.41
CA ARG A 256 22.07 39.08 -6.83
C ARG A 256 23.49 39.64 -6.59
N ARG A 257 23.64 40.83 -5.99
CA ARG A 257 24.94 41.45 -5.69
C ARG A 257 25.33 41.43 -4.22
N SER A 258 24.47 40.95 -3.32
CA SER A 258 24.84 40.78 -1.92
C SER A 258 24.87 39.30 -1.56
N ARG A 259 26.03 38.65 -1.73
CA ARG A 259 26.31 37.31 -1.14
C ARG A 259 26.43 37.37 0.40
N SER A 260 26.04 38.47 1.03
CA SER A 260 26.23 38.74 2.46
C SER A 260 25.11 39.60 3.07
N GLY A 261 23.90 39.63 2.48
CA GLY A 261 22.85 40.50 3.03
C GLY A 261 21.48 40.45 2.34
N SER A 262 21.06 39.32 1.78
CA SER A 262 19.62 39.07 1.62
C SER A 262 19.07 38.70 3.00
N SER A 263 18.24 39.56 3.59
CA SER A 263 17.55 39.23 4.84
C SER A 263 16.71 37.97 4.62
N LYS A 264 17.05 36.87 5.29
CA LYS A 264 16.20 35.68 5.37
C LYS A 264 14.83 36.08 5.90
N GLN A 265 13.76 35.51 5.34
CA GLN A 265 12.40 35.79 5.84
C GLN A 265 12.13 35.01 7.14
N ILE A 266 12.57 33.76 7.17
CA ILE A 266 12.69 32.93 8.37
C ILE A 266 14.16 32.50 8.44
N SER A 267 14.85 32.79 9.54
CA SER A 267 16.29 32.54 9.69
C SER A 267 16.62 31.08 10.02
N ASP A 268 15.70 30.40 10.70
CA ASP A 268 15.81 29.04 11.24
C ASP A 268 15.16 28.03 10.29
N VAL A 269 15.83 26.91 10.02
CA VAL A 269 15.36 25.93 9.02
C VAL A 269 14.21 25.11 9.58
N SER A 270 14.23 24.76 10.87
CA SER A 270 13.17 24.03 11.56
C SER A 270 11.87 24.84 11.63
N GLU A 271 11.94 26.15 11.89
CA GLU A 271 10.79 27.06 11.85
C GLU A 271 10.21 27.17 10.44
N ALA A 272 11.08 27.28 9.43
CA ALA A 272 10.67 27.30 8.02
C ALA A 272 9.95 25.99 7.62
N LEU A 273 10.43 24.85 8.13
CA LEU A 273 9.82 23.54 7.89
C LEU A 273 8.45 23.41 8.58
N GLU A 274 8.33 23.86 9.82
CA GLU A 274 7.04 23.90 10.54
C GLU A 274 6.03 24.76 9.77
N GLU A 275 6.43 25.93 9.31
CA GLU A 275 5.56 26.83 8.52
C GLU A 275 5.14 26.18 7.20
N LEU A 276 6.05 25.53 6.47
CA LEU A 276 5.72 24.79 5.24
C LEU A 276 4.66 23.71 5.51
N LEU A 277 4.83 22.93 6.59
CA LEU A 277 3.91 21.84 6.92
C LEU A 277 2.53 22.37 7.32
N VAL A 278 2.48 23.37 8.20
CA VAL A 278 1.24 23.88 8.81
C VAL A 278 0.48 24.81 7.87
N ALA A 279 1.16 25.70 7.13
CA ALA A 279 0.52 26.72 6.31
C ALA A 279 0.23 26.22 4.88
N ASP A 280 1.12 25.42 4.30
CA ASP A 280 0.98 24.97 2.91
C ASP A 280 0.51 23.51 2.80
N ILE A 281 1.21 22.55 3.41
CA ILE A 281 0.95 21.13 3.10
C ILE A 281 -0.36 20.66 3.74
N ILE A 282 -0.45 20.67 5.07
CA ILE A 282 -1.60 20.12 5.82
C ILE A 282 -2.94 20.68 5.32
N PRO A 283 -3.11 22.00 5.10
CA PRO A 283 -4.40 22.56 4.69
C PRO A 283 -4.78 22.27 3.23
N ASN A 284 -3.79 21.98 2.37
CA ASN A 284 -4.00 21.80 0.94
C ASN A 284 -3.91 20.34 0.48
N LEU A 285 -3.56 19.40 1.37
CA LEU A 285 -3.61 17.98 1.06
C LEU A 285 -5.01 17.55 0.60
N PRO A 286 -5.11 16.68 -0.42
CA PRO A 286 -6.39 16.13 -0.80
C PRO A 286 -6.96 15.33 0.38
N PRO A 287 -8.28 15.31 0.57
CA PRO A 287 -8.88 14.61 1.70
C PRO A 287 -8.50 13.12 1.76
N GLU A 288 -8.30 12.46 0.63
CA GLU A 288 -7.85 11.07 0.56
C GLU A 288 -6.43 10.85 1.11
N ALA A 289 -5.57 11.86 1.06
CA ALA A 289 -4.24 11.82 1.67
C ALA A 289 -4.28 11.98 3.21
N ASN A 290 -5.45 12.25 3.79
CA ASN A 290 -5.64 12.37 5.24
C ASN A 290 -6.31 11.13 5.85
N VAL A 291 -6.55 10.08 5.06
CA VAL A 291 -7.19 8.85 5.55
C VAL A 291 -6.29 8.15 6.56
N VAL A 292 -6.85 7.85 7.73
CA VAL A 292 -6.23 7.02 8.76
C VAL A 292 -6.76 5.59 8.62
N PRO A 293 -5.94 4.61 8.16
CA PRO A 293 -6.39 3.24 7.94
C PRO A 293 -7.07 2.59 9.15
N ASP A 294 -6.54 2.84 10.35
CA ASP A 294 -7.06 2.26 11.60
C ASP A 294 -8.46 2.74 11.99
N VAL A 295 -8.87 3.94 11.57
CA VAL A 295 -10.25 4.41 11.81
C VAL A 295 -11.25 3.50 11.10
N PHE A 296 -10.93 3.04 9.88
CA PHE A 296 -11.75 2.05 9.18
C PHE A 296 -11.72 0.70 9.91
N ARG A 297 -10.52 0.26 10.33
CA ARG A 297 -10.36 -1.02 11.04
C ARG A 297 -11.20 -1.06 12.31
N GLU A 298 -11.09 -0.04 13.15
CA GLU A 298 -11.80 0.09 14.43
C GLU A 298 -13.31 0.24 14.22
N ARG A 299 -13.73 1.13 13.32
CA ARG A 299 -15.14 1.52 13.22
C ARG A 299 -15.95 0.61 12.32
N ARG A 300 -15.34 -0.07 11.35
CA ARG A 300 -16.05 -0.80 10.28
C ARG A 300 -15.63 -2.25 10.11
N LEU A 301 -14.33 -2.55 10.13
CA LEU A 301 -13.82 -3.89 9.81
C LEU A 301 -13.93 -4.86 10.99
N TYR A 302 -13.42 -4.46 12.16
CA TYR A 302 -13.30 -5.29 13.35
C TYR A 302 -14.61 -5.38 14.12
N LYS A 303 -15.63 -5.86 13.42
CA LYS A 303 -16.98 -6.11 13.93
C LYS A 303 -17.33 -7.57 13.73
N ARG A 304 -18.13 -8.10 14.66
CA ARG A 304 -18.53 -9.52 14.66
C ARG A 304 -19.20 -9.90 13.35
N GLU A 305 -20.10 -9.05 12.87
CA GLU A 305 -20.88 -9.30 11.66
C GLU A 305 -20.02 -9.32 10.39
N MET A 306 -18.90 -8.59 10.37
CA MET A 306 -17.93 -8.64 9.27
C MET A 306 -17.13 -9.95 9.32
N HIS A 307 -16.66 -10.34 10.50
CA HIS A 307 -16.00 -11.63 10.71
C HIS A 307 -16.90 -12.79 10.26
N MET A 308 -18.18 -12.81 10.65
CA MET A 308 -19.11 -13.87 10.24
C MET A 308 -19.31 -13.93 8.72
N ALA A 309 -19.38 -12.79 8.04
CA ALA A 309 -19.55 -12.74 6.59
C ALA A 309 -18.30 -13.28 5.86
N LEU A 310 -17.11 -12.95 6.36
CA LEU A 310 -15.85 -13.41 5.78
C LEU A 310 -15.56 -14.88 6.12
N GLU A 311 -15.71 -15.28 7.38
CA GLU A 311 -15.51 -16.66 7.86
C GLU A 311 -16.44 -17.64 7.13
N GLY A 312 -17.71 -17.26 6.93
CA GLY A 312 -18.66 -18.07 6.15
C GLY A 312 -18.24 -18.31 4.69
N ASN A 313 -17.32 -17.51 4.16
CA ASN A 313 -16.79 -17.62 2.80
C ASN A 313 -15.27 -17.86 2.76
N GLU A 314 -14.62 -18.13 3.90
CA GLU A 314 -13.16 -18.16 4.03
C GLU A 314 -12.53 -19.12 3.03
N THR A 315 -13.02 -20.37 2.95
CA THR A 315 -12.49 -21.38 2.02
C THR A 315 -12.47 -20.90 0.56
N ALA A 316 -13.53 -20.24 0.10
CA ALA A 316 -13.61 -19.75 -1.28
C ALA A 316 -12.73 -18.51 -1.48
N LEU A 317 -12.70 -17.61 -0.50
CA LEU A 317 -11.86 -16.42 -0.53
C LEU A 317 -10.37 -16.77 -0.47
N SER A 318 -9.97 -17.75 0.34
CA SER A 318 -8.60 -18.29 0.37
C SER A 318 -8.24 -18.93 -0.95
N ALA A 319 -9.13 -19.72 -1.57
CA ALA A 319 -8.85 -20.31 -2.88
C ALA A 319 -8.63 -19.25 -3.97
N ILE A 320 -9.40 -18.15 -3.95
CA ILE A 320 -9.20 -17.01 -4.86
C ILE A 320 -7.87 -16.32 -4.55
N PHE A 321 -7.60 -16.04 -3.27
CA PHE A 321 -6.35 -15.41 -2.86
C PHE A 321 -5.16 -16.25 -3.29
N ASP A 322 -5.13 -17.53 -2.93
CA ASP A 322 -4.06 -18.45 -3.29
C ASP A 322 -3.87 -18.51 -4.81
N PHE A 323 -4.97 -18.53 -5.57
CA PHE A 323 -4.90 -18.55 -7.02
C PHE A 323 -4.21 -17.33 -7.62
N TYR A 324 -4.52 -16.13 -7.13
CA TYR A 324 -3.96 -14.88 -7.66
C TYR A 324 -2.63 -14.48 -7.00
N ALA A 325 -2.37 -14.91 -5.76
CA ALA A 325 -1.15 -14.63 -5.01
C ALA A 325 -0.02 -15.65 -5.24
N SER A 326 -0.33 -16.80 -5.86
CA SER A 326 0.69 -17.79 -6.21
C SER A 326 1.48 -17.33 -7.43
N SER A 327 2.71 -16.84 -7.23
CA SER A 327 3.71 -16.89 -8.29
C SER A 327 3.97 -18.36 -8.65
N MET A 328 3.96 -18.71 -9.95
CA MET A 328 4.38 -20.04 -10.39
C MET A 328 5.89 -20.30 -10.17
N ASP A 329 6.64 -19.37 -9.58
CA ASP A 329 8.02 -19.60 -9.11
C ASP A 329 8.15 -20.71 -8.04
N ASP A 330 7.04 -21.22 -7.53
CA ASP A 330 7.01 -22.34 -6.59
C ASP A 330 7.39 -23.71 -7.19
N ASP A 331 7.59 -23.79 -8.50
CA ASP A 331 8.04 -24.98 -9.26
C ASP A 331 9.57 -25.05 -9.48
N VAL A 332 10.37 -24.19 -8.83
CA VAL A 332 11.83 -24.38 -8.82
C VAL A 332 12.17 -25.67 -8.05
N ALA A 333 12.77 -26.63 -8.77
CA ALA A 333 13.11 -27.98 -8.31
C ALA A 333 14.03 -28.07 -7.07
N ASP A 334 14.53 -26.94 -6.57
CA ASP A 334 15.42 -26.82 -5.41
C ASP A 334 14.72 -26.19 -4.19
N LYS A 335 13.50 -26.62 -3.87
CA LYS A 335 12.96 -26.38 -2.52
C LYS A 335 13.79 -27.21 -1.52
N PRO A 336 14.38 -26.62 -0.46
CA PRO A 336 14.80 -27.41 0.68
C PRO A 336 13.55 -28.15 1.18
N ILE A 337 13.60 -29.47 1.21
CA ILE A 337 12.52 -30.31 1.74
C ILE A 337 12.43 -30.00 3.24
N VAL A 338 11.68 -28.98 3.61
CA VAL A 338 11.33 -28.74 5.00
C VAL A 338 10.19 -29.70 5.32
N SER A 339 10.55 -30.85 5.89
CA SER A 339 9.58 -31.82 6.38
C SER A 339 8.87 -31.26 7.62
N GLY A 340 7.54 -31.22 7.60
CA GLY A 340 6.70 -30.88 8.76
C GLY A 340 5.68 -29.77 8.48
N VAL A 341 5.06 -29.26 9.56
CA VAL A 341 4.01 -28.22 9.59
C VAL A 341 4.42 -26.91 8.87
N ALA A 342 5.71 -26.73 8.61
CA ALA A 342 6.26 -25.60 7.83
C ALA A 342 5.98 -25.66 6.31
N LYS A 343 5.38 -26.74 5.78
CA LYS A 343 5.03 -26.86 4.35
C LYS A 343 3.92 -25.88 3.90
N TYR A 344 3.24 -25.24 4.85
CA TYR A 344 2.20 -24.23 4.63
C TYR A 344 2.66 -22.81 5.00
N ALA A 345 3.95 -22.63 5.28
CA ALA A 345 4.50 -21.39 5.86
C ALA A 345 5.21 -20.48 4.85
N HIS A 346 5.02 -20.71 3.54
CA HIS A 346 5.14 -19.59 2.60
C HIS A 346 3.82 -18.85 2.70
N GLU A 347 3.81 -17.74 3.46
CA GLU A 347 2.68 -16.81 3.43
C GLU A 347 2.59 -16.29 2.00
N LEU A 348 1.65 -16.82 1.22
CA LEU A 348 1.34 -16.28 -0.09
C LEU A 348 1.00 -14.79 0.09
N ASN A 349 1.56 -13.98 -0.77
CA ASN A 349 1.52 -12.53 -0.70
C ASN A 349 1.06 -12.01 -2.06
N MET A 350 -0.01 -11.23 -2.08
CA MET A 350 -0.61 -10.70 -3.32
C MET A 350 -0.08 -9.30 -3.61
N SER A 351 0.65 -9.15 -4.70
CA SER A 351 1.14 -7.85 -5.19
C SER A 351 0.00 -6.97 -5.72
N LEU A 352 0.31 -5.68 -5.92
CA LEU A 352 -0.66 -4.73 -6.48
C LEU A 352 -1.12 -5.15 -7.90
N GLU A 353 -0.22 -5.67 -8.73
CA GLU A 353 -0.58 -6.14 -10.08
C GLU A 353 -1.55 -7.34 -10.01
N GLU A 354 -1.28 -8.30 -9.12
CA GLU A 354 -2.14 -9.47 -8.93
C GLU A 354 -3.53 -9.08 -8.41
N TRP A 355 -3.58 -8.15 -7.44
CA TRP A 355 -4.82 -7.57 -6.95
C TRP A 355 -5.64 -6.91 -8.07
N ILE A 356 -5.01 -6.06 -8.87
CA ILE A 356 -5.68 -5.39 -9.99
C ILE A 356 -6.19 -6.42 -10.99
N THR A 357 -5.39 -7.44 -11.31
CA THR A 357 -5.79 -8.51 -12.23
C THR A 357 -7.03 -9.24 -11.75
N LEU A 358 -7.08 -9.57 -10.45
CA LEU A 358 -8.26 -10.19 -9.85
C LEU A 358 -9.50 -9.31 -10.07
N LEU A 359 -9.39 -8.00 -9.88
CA LEU A 359 -10.51 -7.07 -10.06
C LEU A 359 -10.93 -6.93 -11.53
N GLU A 360 -9.98 -6.99 -12.47
CA GLU A 360 -10.25 -7.01 -13.92
C GLU A 360 -10.97 -8.29 -14.33
N ASP A 361 -10.42 -9.45 -13.96
CA ASP A 361 -10.96 -10.77 -14.31
C ASP A 361 -12.33 -11.03 -13.65
N SER A 362 -12.58 -10.43 -12.49
CA SER A 362 -13.87 -10.46 -11.80
C SER A 362 -14.83 -9.35 -12.23
N PHE A 363 -14.47 -8.54 -13.23
CA PHE A 363 -15.29 -7.43 -13.75
C PHE A 363 -15.84 -6.52 -12.64
N LEU A 364 -15.03 -6.26 -11.61
CA LEU A 364 -15.45 -5.43 -10.48
C LEU A 364 -15.33 -3.94 -10.78
N PHE A 365 -14.50 -3.54 -11.75
CA PHE A 365 -14.46 -2.15 -12.21
C PHE A 365 -15.76 -1.73 -12.89
N ASP A 366 -16.18 -0.49 -12.64
CA ASP A 366 -17.33 0.05 -13.33
C ASP A 366 -16.94 0.36 -14.78
N LYS A 367 -17.73 -0.15 -15.74
CA LYS A 367 -17.54 0.19 -17.15
C LYS A 367 -17.84 1.67 -17.37
N GLU A 368 -16.99 2.33 -18.14
CA GLU A 368 -17.30 3.63 -18.70
C GLU A 368 -18.40 3.46 -19.76
N VAL A 369 -19.42 4.30 -19.70
CA VAL A 369 -20.51 4.32 -20.69
C VAL A 369 -20.54 5.71 -21.28
N THR A 370 -20.25 5.81 -22.57
CA THR A 370 -20.23 7.07 -23.31
C THR A 370 -21.41 7.15 -24.29
N ASP A 371 -21.83 8.37 -24.61
CA ASP A 371 -22.76 8.61 -25.71
C ASP A 371 -22.04 8.48 -27.08
N GLU A 372 -22.78 8.69 -28.17
CA GLU A 372 -22.24 8.66 -29.54
C GLU A 372 -21.16 9.73 -29.78
N GLU A 373 -21.13 10.77 -28.94
CA GLU A 373 -20.19 11.89 -29.01
C GLU A 373 -18.96 11.67 -28.11
N GLY A 374 -18.91 10.54 -27.38
CA GLY A 374 -17.82 10.19 -26.47
C GLY A 374 -17.92 10.82 -25.09
N ASN A 375 -19.03 11.50 -24.75
CA ASN A 375 -19.23 12.05 -23.43
C ASN A 375 -19.66 10.96 -22.45
N SER A 376 -19.07 10.94 -21.26
CA SER A 376 -19.44 10.01 -20.20
C SER A 376 -20.89 10.24 -19.75
N ILE A 377 -21.76 9.25 -19.95
CA ILE A 377 -23.17 9.27 -19.54
C ILE A 377 -23.30 8.97 -18.05
N ARG A 378 -22.40 8.14 -17.51
CA ARG A 378 -22.43 7.72 -16.10
C ARG A 378 -21.07 7.91 -15.42
N PRO A 379 -21.02 8.47 -14.21
CA PRO A 379 -19.77 8.58 -13.47
C PRO A 379 -19.26 7.18 -13.09
N VAL A 380 -18.00 6.90 -13.42
CA VAL A 380 -17.27 5.72 -12.91
C VAL A 380 -17.09 5.90 -11.40
N GLN A 381 -17.57 4.94 -10.58
CA GLN A 381 -17.52 5.06 -9.13
C GLN A 381 -16.42 4.23 -8.49
N PHE A 382 -16.16 3.05 -9.05
CA PHE A 382 -15.06 2.18 -8.68
C PHE A 382 -14.16 1.95 -9.88
N SER A 383 -13.08 2.72 -9.94
CA SER A 383 -12.04 2.66 -10.96
C SER A 383 -10.76 2.03 -10.40
N ARG A 384 -9.72 1.94 -11.26
CA ARG A 384 -8.36 1.56 -10.85
C ARG A 384 -7.86 2.41 -9.69
N ARG A 385 -8.20 3.71 -9.65
CA ARG A 385 -7.82 4.62 -8.56
C ARG A 385 -8.29 4.11 -7.21
N GLU A 386 -9.58 3.82 -7.08
CA GLU A 386 -10.18 3.34 -5.83
C GLU A 386 -9.64 1.95 -5.45
N ALA A 387 -9.36 1.08 -6.42
CA ALA A 387 -8.75 -0.22 -6.17
C ALA A 387 -7.34 -0.13 -5.61
N VAL A 388 -6.50 0.76 -6.15
CA VAL A 388 -5.13 1.00 -5.63
C VAL A 388 -5.20 1.56 -4.20
N LEU A 389 -6.11 2.50 -3.93
CA LEU A 389 -6.30 3.02 -2.57
C LEU A 389 -6.79 1.94 -1.60
N CYS A 390 -7.70 1.05 -2.03
CA CYS A 390 -8.12 -0.11 -1.22
C CYS A 390 -6.94 -1.02 -0.88
N PHE A 391 -6.02 -1.24 -1.82
CA PHE A 391 -4.82 -2.02 -1.60
C PHE A 391 -3.92 -1.36 -0.54
N VAL A 392 -3.46 -0.14 -0.81
CA VAL A 392 -2.47 0.56 0.04
C VAL A 392 -3.00 0.79 1.45
N TRP A 393 -4.28 1.15 1.59
CA TRP A 393 -4.87 1.38 2.92
C TRP A 393 -5.17 0.10 3.70
N SER A 394 -5.11 -1.08 3.08
CA SER A 394 -5.35 -2.34 3.79
C SER A 394 -4.11 -2.87 4.49
N GLN A 395 -2.93 -2.44 4.04
CA GLN A 395 -1.65 -2.92 4.55
C GLN A 395 -1.36 -2.36 5.94
N PRO A 396 -0.72 -3.14 6.83
CA PRO A 396 -0.17 -2.62 8.06
C PRO A 396 1.02 -1.70 7.77
N PHE A 397 1.27 -0.75 8.64
CA PHE A 397 2.41 0.14 8.52
C PHE A 397 3.73 -0.63 8.70
N VAL A 398 4.69 -0.40 7.81
CA VAL A 398 6.00 -1.07 7.80
C VAL A 398 7.06 -0.16 8.39
N THR A 399 7.86 -0.68 9.33
CA THR A 399 8.90 0.13 9.98
C THR A 399 10.04 0.49 9.05
N ASP A 400 10.47 -0.45 8.21
CA ASP A 400 11.65 -0.28 7.36
C ASP A 400 11.29 -0.56 5.90
N GLU A 401 11.08 0.50 5.11
CA GLU A 401 10.68 0.39 3.70
C GLU A 401 11.72 -0.30 2.80
N VAL A 402 12.99 -0.34 3.22
CA VAL A 402 14.07 -0.96 2.46
C VAL A 402 14.13 -2.45 2.80
N ARG A 403 14.35 -2.77 4.09
CA ARG A 403 14.57 -4.17 4.52
C ARG A 403 13.29 -5.01 4.55
N ARG A 404 12.12 -4.36 4.58
CA ARG A 404 10.81 -5.03 4.61
C ARG A 404 9.94 -4.61 3.43
N ARG A 405 10.57 -4.25 2.31
CA ARG A 405 9.88 -3.82 1.10
C ARG A 405 8.85 -4.82 0.60
N ASP A 406 9.17 -6.12 0.63
CA ASP A 406 8.23 -7.18 0.23
C ASP A 406 6.91 -7.13 1.03
N LYS A 407 6.97 -6.89 2.35
CA LYS A 407 5.76 -6.72 3.16
C LYS A 407 5.00 -5.44 2.82
N MET A 408 5.72 -4.38 2.47
CA MET A 408 5.13 -3.12 2.06
C MET A 408 4.47 -3.22 0.68
N GLN A 409 4.94 -4.12 -0.19
CA GLN A 409 4.49 -4.20 -1.58
C GLN A 409 3.36 -5.21 -1.83
N ASN A 410 3.05 -6.05 -0.85
CA ASN A 410 2.10 -7.13 -0.99
C ASN A 410 1.04 -7.15 0.12
N LEU A 411 -0.10 -7.78 -0.17
CA LEU A 411 -1.17 -8.09 0.79
C LEU A 411 -0.97 -9.51 1.32
N SER A 412 -1.00 -9.68 2.63
CA SER A 412 -1.32 -10.98 3.22
C SER A 412 -2.79 -11.33 2.98
N PHE A 413 -3.20 -12.56 3.25
CA PHE A 413 -4.61 -12.95 3.15
C PHE A 413 -5.53 -12.04 3.96
N VAL A 414 -5.12 -11.63 5.18
CA VAL A 414 -5.91 -10.74 6.02
C VAL A 414 -6.02 -9.33 5.42
N ASP A 415 -4.97 -8.84 4.76
CA ASP A 415 -4.99 -7.55 4.07
C ASP A 415 -5.88 -7.61 2.82
N PHE A 416 -5.89 -8.74 2.11
CA PHE A 416 -6.82 -9.00 1.01
C PHE A 416 -8.29 -8.95 1.46
N LEU A 417 -8.62 -9.58 2.59
CA LEU A 417 -9.98 -9.50 3.16
C LEU A 417 -10.35 -8.06 3.54
N GLU A 418 -9.42 -7.30 4.09
CA GLU A 418 -9.61 -5.87 4.37
C GLU A 418 -9.82 -5.06 3.09
N ALA A 419 -9.05 -5.34 2.03
CA ALA A 419 -9.16 -4.65 0.74
C ALA A 419 -10.55 -4.87 0.12
N LEU A 420 -11.09 -6.09 0.14
CA LEU A 420 -12.47 -6.38 -0.25
C LEU A 420 -13.48 -5.58 0.58
N CYS A 421 -13.27 -5.47 1.90
CA CYS A 421 -14.11 -4.66 2.77
C CYS A 421 -13.99 -3.16 2.49
N ARG A 422 -12.88 -2.68 1.92
CA ARG A 422 -12.75 -1.28 1.50
C ARG A 422 -13.46 -1.02 0.18
N ILE A 423 -13.50 -1.98 -0.76
CA ILE A 423 -14.22 -1.85 -2.03
C ILE A 423 -15.68 -1.45 -1.81
N VAL A 424 -16.37 -2.03 -0.82
CA VAL A 424 -17.80 -1.72 -0.58
C VAL A 424 -18.07 -0.27 -0.17
N THR A 425 -17.02 0.48 0.22
CA THR A 425 -17.13 1.92 0.50
C THR A 425 -17.13 2.76 -0.78
N PHE A 426 -16.54 2.23 -1.85
CA PHE A 426 -16.39 2.89 -3.15
C PHE A 426 -17.40 2.40 -4.18
N LYS A 427 -17.55 1.07 -4.31
CA LYS A 427 -18.44 0.44 -5.28
C LYS A 427 -19.87 0.41 -4.71
N PRO A 428 -20.83 1.09 -5.34
CA PRO A 428 -22.22 0.99 -4.92
C PRO A 428 -22.74 -0.40 -5.25
N LEU A 429 -23.44 -1.03 -4.31
CA LEU A 429 -23.97 -2.39 -4.46
C LEU A 429 -25.48 -2.39 -4.23
N PRO A 430 -26.27 -3.15 -5.02
CA PRO A 430 -27.71 -3.23 -4.85
C PRO A 430 -28.08 -3.83 -3.50
N SER A 431 -29.13 -3.29 -2.87
CA SER A 431 -29.74 -3.93 -1.70
C SER A 431 -30.63 -5.10 -2.14
N GLN A 432 -31.03 -5.93 -1.18
CA GLN A 432 -31.97 -7.02 -1.46
C GLN A 432 -33.32 -6.52 -1.98
N GLU A 433 -33.75 -5.34 -1.53
CA GLU A 433 -34.96 -4.66 -1.99
C GLU A 433 -34.81 -4.21 -3.43
N MET A 434 -33.66 -3.65 -3.81
CA MET A 434 -33.38 -3.29 -5.21
C MET A 434 -33.38 -4.52 -6.12
N LEU A 435 -32.73 -5.62 -5.72
CA LEU A 435 -32.75 -6.86 -6.51
C LEU A 435 -34.18 -7.35 -6.75
N LYS A 436 -35.05 -7.28 -5.72
CA LYS A 436 -36.48 -7.63 -5.86
C LYS A 436 -37.23 -6.65 -6.77
N GLN A 437 -37.02 -5.35 -6.59
CA GLN A 437 -37.67 -4.30 -7.37
C GLN A 437 -37.41 -4.46 -8.87
N TYR A 438 -36.17 -4.78 -9.24
CA TYR A 438 -35.77 -4.95 -10.64
C TYR A 438 -35.87 -6.40 -11.13
N SER A 439 -36.42 -7.31 -10.32
CA SER A 439 -36.51 -8.75 -10.62
C SER A 439 -35.16 -9.38 -10.98
N SER A 440 -34.08 -8.84 -10.41
CA SER A 440 -32.72 -9.33 -10.63
C SER A 440 -32.46 -10.57 -9.78
N LYS A 441 -31.98 -11.65 -10.41
CA LYS A 441 -31.73 -12.93 -9.72
C LYS A 441 -30.50 -12.89 -8.80
N SER A 442 -29.57 -11.99 -9.09
CA SER A 442 -28.33 -11.80 -8.36
C SER A 442 -27.76 -10.41 -8.58
N THR A 443 -26.71 -10.07 -7.82
CA THR A 443 -25.96 -8.82 -7.99
C THR A 443 -25.33 -8.73 -9.39
N ALA A 444 -24.76 -9.81 -9.92
CA ALA A 444 -24.18 -9.81 -11.26
C ALA A 444 -25.27 -9.66 -12.34
N HIS A 445 -26.41 -10.33 -12.18
CA HIS A 445 -27.56 -10.13 -13.07
C HIS A 445 -28.04 -8.67 -13.04
N PHE A 446 -28.13 -8.05 -11.86
CA PHE A 446 -28.51 -6.64 -11.74
C PHE A 446 -27.58 -5.72 -12.55
N PHE A 447 -26.26 -5.87 -12.43
CA PHE A 447 -25.32 -5.05 -13.21
C PHE A 447 -25.38 -5.35 -14.71
N GLU A 448 -25.63 -6.60 -15.10
CA GLU A 448 -25.84 -6.96 -16.50
C GLU A 448 -27.08 -6.27 -17.11
N GLN A 449 -28.18 -6.20 -16.35
CA GLN A 449 -29.40 -5.49 -16.76
C GLN A 449 -29.16 -3.98 -16.87
N VAL A 450 -28.41 -3.40 -15.92
CA VAL A 450 -27.96 -1.99 -15.99
C VAL A 450 -27.14 -1.75 -17.26
N ASP A 451 -26.15 -2.59 -17.54
CA ASP A 451 -25.26 -2.42 -18.69
C ASP A 451 -26.01 -2.57 -20.03
N LYS A 452 -27.10 -3.34 -20.06
CA LYS A 452 -28.01 -3.46 -21.22
C LYS A 452 -29.03 -2.33 -21.33
N GLY A 453 -29.06 -1.40 -20.38
CA GLY A 453 -30.03 -0.31 -20.34
C GLY A 453 -31.46 -0.77 -20.03
N GLU A 454 -31.63 -1.93 -19.39
CA GLU A 454 -32.96 -2.47 -19.07
C GLU A 454 -33.67 -1.66 -17.96
N HIS A 455 -32.90 -0.99 -17.10
CA HIS A 455 -33.44 -0.16 -16.02
C HIS A 455 -32.45 0.87 -15.46
N ASP A 456 -32.98 1.85 -14.72
CA ASP A 456 -32.27 2.99 -14.10
C ASP A 456 -31.55 2.67 -12.78
N GLY A 457 -31.43 1.40 -12.40
CA GLY A 457 -30.89 0.96 -11.11
C GLY A 457 -29.54 1.59 -10.72
N PHE A 458 -28.67 1.93 -11.68
CA PHE A 458 -27.41 2.62 -11.41
C PHE A 458 -27.60 4.05 -10.88
N GLU A 459 -28.61 4.78 -11.38
CA GLU A 459 -28.93 6.10 -10.85
C GLU A 459 -29.42 6.00 -9.40
N GLN A 460 -30.21 4.99 -9.08
CA GLN A 460 -30.70 4.76 -7.72
C GLN A 460 -29.54 4.38 -6.77
N LEU A 461 -28.60 3.56 -7.25
CA LEU A 461 -27.35 3.28 -6.55
C LEU A 461 -26.54 4.56 -6.28
N THR A 462 -26.42 5.44 -7.27
CA THR A 462 -25.69 6.70 -7.15
C THR A 462 -26.38 7.66 -6.17
N LYS A 463 -27.71 7.76 -6.22
CA LYS A 463 -28.51 8.63 -5.33
C LYS A 463 -28.55 8.13 -3.88
N SER A 464 -28.52 6.81 -3.69
CA SER A 464 -28.51 6.18 -2.36
C SER A 464 -27.11 6.11 -1.73
N ARG A 465 -26.06 6.40 -2.51
CA ARG A 465 -24.69 6.44 -2.00
C ARG A 465 -24.54 7.57 -1.00
N VAL A 466 -24.15 7.21 0.23
CA VAL A 466 -23.66 8.21 1.18
C VAL A 466 -22.28 8.64 0.70
N PRO A 467 -22.06 9.94 0.43
CA PRO A 467 -20.74 10.43 0.02
C PRO A 467 -19.69 9.98 1.02
N ILE A 468 -18.55 9.50 0.52
CA ILE A 468 -17.42 9.25 1.42
C ILE A 468 -16.91 10.62 1.84
N THR A 469 -17.15 10.98 3.10
CA THR A 469 -16.58 12.18 3.68
C THR A 469 -15.21 11.82 4.23
N TRP A 470 -14.18 12.49 3.71
CA TRP A 470 -12.78 12.19 4.00
C TRP A 470 -12.15 13.15 5.02
N LYS A 471 -12.88 14.19 5.43
CA LYS A 471 -12.40 15.20 6.39
C LYS A 471 -12.69 14.75 7.83
N ASP A 472 -11.66 14.83 8.68
CA ASP A 472 -11.63 14.82 10.15
C ASP A 472 -12.54 13.80 10.86
N ASP A 473 -11.94 12.76 11.46
CA ASP A 473 -12.44 11.93 12.59
C ASP A 473 -13.89 11.39 12.57
N GLY A 474 -14.65 11.56 11.48
CA GLY A 474 -16.10 11.45 11.53
C GLY A 474 -16.80 11.43 10.18
N GLY A 475 -16.04 11.48 9.08
CA GLY A 475 -16.58 11.37 7.73
C GLY A 475 -17.17 9.99 7.34
N LEU A 476 -17.57 9.20 8.33
CA LEU A 476 -18.53 8.13 8.21
C LEU A 476 -19.78 8.57 8.99
N ALA A 477 -20.62 9.44 8.41
CA ALA A 477 -22.01 9.60 8.85
C ALA A 477 -22.78 8.25 8.88
N THR A 478 -22.16 7.19 8.36
CA THR A 478 -22.59 5.79 8.38
C THR A 478 -21.84 4.91 9.39
N ALA A 479 -21.08 5.43 10.36
CA ALA A 479 -20.33 4.61 11.33
C ALA A 479 -21.21 3.59 12.09
N GLY A 480 -22.53 3.81 12.15
CA GLY A 480 -23.51 2.84 12.67
C GLY A 480 -24.13 1.88 11.64
N VAL A 481 -23.90 2.08 10.34
CA VAL A 481 -24.42 1.22 9.27
C VAL A 481 -23.40 0.12 9.00
N SER A 482 -23.80 -1.11 9.31
CA SER A 482 -22.98 -2.30 9.05
C SER A 482 -22.64 -2.42 7.56
N LEU A 483 -21.40 -2.83 7.27
CA LEU A 483 -20.96 -3.16 5.91
C LEU A 483 -21.27 -4.60 5.50
N ARG A 484 -21.90 -5.40 6.38
CA ARG A 484 -22.11 -6.81 6.15
C ARG A 484 -22.92 -7.09 4.88
N GLN A 485 -24.09 -6.48 4.72
CA GLN A 485 -24.93 -6.74 3.55
C GLN A 485 -24.23 -6.33 2.25
N PRO A 486 -23.66 -5.10 2.12
CA PRO A 486 -22.83 -4.76 0.97
C PRO A 486 -21.69 -5.75 0.72
N LEU A 487 -20.99 -6.19 1.76
CA LEU A 487 -19.90 -7.17 1.63
C LEU A 487 -20.41 -8.52 1.10
N GLU A 488 -21.52 -9.04 1.62
CA GLU A 488 -22.13 -10.28 1.11
C GLU A 488 -22.55 -10.15 -0.36
N MET A 489 -23.02 -8.95 -0.78
CA MET A 489 -23.34 -8.66 -2.19
C MET A 489 -22.08 -8.60 -3.06
N LEU A 490 -21.00 -8.01 -2.55
CA LEU A 490 -19.70 -7.95 -3.23
C LEU A 490 -19.10 -9.34 -3.43
N ILE A 491 -19.08 -10.16 -2.37
CA ILE A 491 -18.56 -11.54 -2.41
C ILE A 491 -19.36 -12.37 -3.42
N SER A 492 -20.69 -12.24 -3.42
CA SER A 492 -21.55 -12.93 -4.39
C SER A 492 -21.25 -12.47 -5.83
N LEU A 493 -21.10 -11.15 -6.05
CA LEU A 493 -20.72 -10.59 -7.35
C LEU A 493 -19.36 -11.12 -7.82
N LEU A 494 -18.36 -11.11 -6.94
CA LEU A 494 -17.01 -11.63 -7.20
C LEU A 494 -17.07 -13.10 -7.64
N PHE A 495 -17.77 -13.95 -6.89
CA PHE A 495 -17.88 -15.37 -7.20
C PHE A 495 -18.61 -15.63 -8.52
N GLU A 496 -19.73 -14.95 -8.76
CA GLU A 496 -20.48 -15.13 -9.99
C GLU A 496 -19.71 -14.65 -11.22
N ASN A 497 -19.00 -13.53 -11.13
CA ASN A 497 -18.23 -13.03 -12.25
C ASN A 497 -17.02 -13.92 -12.54
N LEU A 498 -16.29 -14.38 -11.53
CA LEU A 498 -15.20 -15.33 -11.71
C LEU A 498 -15.69 -16.69 -12.25
N ALA A 499 -16.88 -17.13 -11.86
CA ALA A 499 -17.48 -18.34 -12.40
C ALA A 499 -17.89 -18.19 -13.89
N ARG A 500 -18.28 -16.98 -14.33
CA ARG A 500 -18.57 -16.66 -15.74
C ARG A 500 -17.32 -16.33 -16.54
N ALA A 501 -16.21 -16.03 -15.88
CA ALA A 501 -14.96 -15.70 -16.54
C ALA A 501 -14.47 -16.88 -17.39
N ASP A 502 -14.90 -18.12 -17.14
CA ASP A 502 -14.64 -19.28 -18.01
C ASP A 502 -15.12 -19.10 -19.46
N GLN A 503 -16.09 -18.21 -19.70
CA GLN A 503 -16.61 -17.87 -21.04
C GLN A 503 -15.72 -16.87 -21.80
N VAL A 504 -14.81 -16.18 -21.10
CA VAL A 504 -14.01 -15.05 -21.65
C VAL A 504 -12.50 -15.26 -21.46
N LEU A 505 -12.10 -15.89 -20.36
CA LEU A 505 -10.75 -16.24 -19.96
C LEU A 505 -10.64 -17.76 -19.89
N THR A 506 -9.94 -18.36 -20.85
CA THR A 506 -9.65 -19.80 -20.72
C THR A 506 -8.62 -20.03 -19.62
N ARG A 507 -8.65 -21.20 -18.96
CA ARG A 507 -7.57 -21.63 -18.04
C ARG A 507 -6.19 -21.55 -18.69
N LYS A 508 -6.11 -21.70 -20.03
CA LYS A 508 -4.89 -21.54 -20.81
C LYS A 508 -4.45 -20.08 -20.89
N ASP A 509 -5.37 -19.14 -21.07
CA ASP A 509 -5.04 -17.70 -21.07
C ASP A 509 -4.60 -17.24 -19.69
N LEU A 510 -5.27 -17.73 -18.65
CA LEU A 510 -4.94 -17.42 -17.27
C LEU A 510 -3.59 -18.05 -16.87
N LYS A 511 -3.36 -19.33 -17.19
CA LYS A 511 -2.03 -19.96 -17.03
C LYS A 511 -0.95 -19.26 -17.84
N ARG A 512 -1.24 -18.83 -19.07
CA ARG A 512 -0.29 -18.05 -19.88
C ARG A 512 0.05 -16.73 -19.21
N ARG A 513 -0.94 -15.97 -18.73
CA ARG A 513 -0.71 -14.71 -17.99
C ARG A 513 0.10 -14.94 -16.72
N LEU A 514 -0.22 -15.97 -15.94
CA LEU A 514 0.53 -16.34 -14.74
C LEU A 514 1.96 -16.78 -15.07
N GLN A 515 2.16 -17.54 -16.15
CA GLN A 515 3.48 -17.97 -16.62
C GLN A 515 4.31 -16.78 -17.13
N ASP A 516 3.76 -15.95 -18.00
CA ASP A 516 4.40 -14.74 -18.52
C ASP A 516 4.83 -13.82 -17.36
N ARG A 517 4.07 -13.80 -16.26
CA ARG A 517 4.42 -13.05 -15.04
C ARG A 517 5.52 -13.70 -14.23
N ALA A 518 5.42 -15.02 -13.98
CA ALA A 518 6.48 -15.75 -13.29
C ALA A 518 7.81 -15.61 -14.04
N ASP A 519 7.77 -15.68 -15.37
CA ASP A 519 8.95 -15.46 -16.22
C ASP A 519 9.48 -14.02 -16.10
N LYS A 520 8.63 -12.98 -16.14
CA LYS A 520 9.06 -11.58 -15.88
C LYS A 520 9.67 -11.38 -14.49
N LYS A 521 9.09 -12.01 -13.46
CA LYS A 521 9.59 -11.92 -12.08
C LYS A 521 10.92 -12.65 -11.92
N ARG A 522 11.08 -13.81 -12.56
CA ARG A 522 12.36 -14.54 -12.63
C ARG A 522 13.42 -13.69 -13.33
N GLU A 523 13.09 -13.10 -14.48
CA GLU A 523 13.99 -12.19 -15.20
C GLU A 523 14.40 -10.99 -14.31
N ALA A 524 13.46 -10.39 -13.59
CA ALA A 524 13.76 -9.30 -12.65
C ALA A 524 14.65 -9.76 -11.47
N ALA A 525 14.40 -10.94 -10.91
CA ALA A 525 15.19 -11.50 -9.81
C ALA A 525 16.60 -11.92 -10.26
N GLU A 526 16.74 -12.47 -11.46
CA GLU A 526 18.03 -12.78 -12.09
C GLU A 526 18.81 -11.51 -12.41
N ALA A 527 18.15 -10.47 -12.93
CA ALA A 527 18.77 -9.17 -13.15
C ALA A 527 19.25 -8.54 -11.83
N LEU A 528 18.46 -8.65 -10.75
CA LEU A 528 18.87 -8.19 -9.42
C LEU A 528 20.08 -8.97 -8.89
N ARG A 529 20.09 -10.30 -9.02
CA ARG A 529 21.25 -11.13 -8.62
C ARG A 529 22.50 -10.79 -9.43
N ALA A 530 22.35 -10.58 -10.74
CA ALA A 530 23.45 -10.17 -11.61
C ALA A 530 24.01 -8.80 -11.20
N ALA A 531 23.13 -7.83 -10.91
CA ALA A 531 23.52 -6.52 -10.41
C ALA A 531 24.23 -6.61 -9.04
N GLU A 532 23.78 -7.48 -8.14
CA GLU A 532 24.46 -7.74 -6.86
C GLU A 532 25.85 -8.39 -7.04
N GLU A 533 26.00 -9.29 -8.01
CA GLU A 533 27.30 -9.92 -8.32
C GLU A 533 28.27 -8.93 -8.97
N GLU A 534 27.78 -8.08 -9.85
CA GLU A 534 28.55 -6.99 -10.48
C GLU A 534 28.97 -5.95 -9.43
N ALA A 535 28.07 -5.55 -8.53
CA ALA A 535 28.39 -4.66 -7.40
C ALA A 535 29.45 -5.25 -6.45
N LYS A 536 29.55 -6.59 -6.36
CA LYS A 536 30.58 -7.29 -5.57
C LYS A 536 31.94 -7.38 -6.30
N GLY A 537 32.01 -7.08 -7.59
CA GLY A 537 33.24 -7.17 -8.41
C GLY A 537 33.74 -5.79 -8.86
N PRO A 538 34.54 -5.08 -8.05
CA PRO A 538 36.01 -5.25 -8.03
C PRO A 538 36.66 -5.19 -6.64
N ALA A 539 35.89 -5.20 -5.55
CA ALA A 539 36.43 -5.13 -4.18
C ALA A 539 37.33 -6.33 -3.80
N ARG A 540 37.21 -7.47 -4.51
CA ARG A 540 38.07 -8.65 -4.33
C ARG A 540 39.40 -8.61 -5.08
N MET A 541 39.59 -7.72 -6.06
CA MET A 541 40.83 -7.70 -6.87
C MET A 541 41.95 -6.83 -6.28
N PHE A 542 41.66 -5.97 -5.29
CA PHE A 542 42.68 -5.12 -4.63
C PHE A 542 42.92 -5.42 -3.14
N GLY A 543 42.12 -6.28 -2.50
CA GLY A 543 42.29 -6.66 -1.09
C GLY A 543 43.47 -7.60 -0.78
N GLY A 544 44.24 -8.04 -1.78
CA GLY A 544 45.35 -8.98 -1.60
C GLY A 544 46.74 -8.37 -1.47
N ALA A 545 46.90 -7.05 -1.65
CA ALA A 545 48.22 -6.41 -1.75
C ALA A 545 48.56 -5.43 -0.62
N THR A 546 47.60 -5.04 0.22
CA THR A 546 47.83 -4.04 1.29
C THR A 546 48.18 -4.65 2.66
N ASP A 547 47.89 -5.93 2.90
CA ASP A 547 48.16 -6.59 4.21
C ASP A 547 49.62 -7.00 4.46
N VAL A 548 50.52 -6.82 3.48
CA VAL A 548 51.95 -7.16 3.63
C VAL A 548 52.81 -5.94 3.98
N LEU A 549 52.29 -4.71 3.89
CA LEU A 549 53.07 -3.48 4.08
C LEU A 549 52.90 -2.75 5.43
N MET A 550 52.00 -3.20 6.31
CA MET A 550 51.75 -2.55 7.62
C MET A 550 52.39 -3.26 8.84
N SER A 551 53.32 -4.21 8.64
CA SER A 551 53.94 -4.94 9.77
C SER A 551 55.38 -4.52 10.14
N LYS A 552 55.94 -3.45 9.55
CA LYS A 552 57.29 -2.97 9.92
C LYS A 552 57.41 -1.45 9.89
N ALA A 553 57.15 -0.80 11.03
CA ALA A 553 57.98 0.28 11.57
C ALA A 553 57.32 0.94 12.79
N PHE A 554 57.68 0.47 13.98
CA PHE A 554 57.82 1.34 15.15
C PHE A 554 59.00 0.82 15.98
N PRO A 555 60.10 1.57 16.10
CA PRO A 555 60.91 1.54 17.30
C PRO A 555 60.67 2.82 18.12
N THR A 556 60.56 2.59 19.43
CA THR A 556 60.69 3.51 20.59
C THR A 556 60.95 4.98 20.32
#